data_AF-A0A931PVP3-F1
#
_entry.id   AF-A0A931PVP3-F1
#
_cell.length_a   1.000
_cell.length_b   1.000
_cell.length_c   1.000
_cell.angle_alpha   90.00
_cell.angle_beta   90.00
_cell.angle_gamma   90.00
#
_symmetry.space_group_name_H-M   'P 1'
#
loop_
_entity.id
_entity.type
_entity.pdbx_description
1 polymer ?
#
loop_
_entity_poly.entity_id
_entity_poly.type
_entity_poly.pdbx_seq_one_letter_code
_entity_poly.pdbx_strand_id
1 'polypeptide(L)'
;MSTRTYVSALFLRLAAIVAPVLALTAFAQAQEPEFVPVRLLVKFREGVNDVAAVHTIHAHGAFWASTIDGIGVKMLSLPDIADPRAEAAAFRQEGNVEFAEPDYIDGSRNRAVYRSFGHLLMLPGLLASRHGTSPTVGEIRDSRGTACGRREGLWN
;
A
#
# COMPACT_ATOMS: atom_id res chain seq x y z
N MET A 1 -74.19 -21.79 3.24
CA MET A 1 -73.99 -20.62 2.36
C MET A 1 -73.12 -19.58 3.09
N SER A 2 -72.16 -18.99 2.37
CA SER A 2 -71.50 -17.70 2.67
C SER A 2 -70.37 -17.55 3.71
N THR A 3 -69.36 -18.42 3.73
CA THR A 3 -68.07 -18.12 4.42
C THR A 3 -66.83 -18.05 3.52
N ARG A 4 -66.95 -18.33 2.21
CA ARG A 4 -65.80 -18.43 1.30
C ARG A 4 -65.34 -17.11 0.65
N THR A 5 -66.06 -16.02 0.83
CA THR A 5 -65.81 -14.78 0.07
C THR A 5 -64.87 -13.78 0.77
N TYR A 6 -64.62 -13.93 2.08
CA TYR A 6 -63.88 -12.92 2.86
C TYR A 6 -62.36 -13.12 2.88
N VAL A 7 -61.86 -14.34 2.61
CA VAL A 7 -60.42 -14.64 2.68
C VAL A 7 -59.65 -14.02 1.50
N SER A 8 -60.31 -13.88 0.34
CA SER A 8 -59.69 -13.40 -0.90
C SER A 8 -59.42 -11.88 -0.90
N ALA A 9 -60.27 -11.09 -0.25
CA ALA A 9 -60.14 -9.63 -0.20
C ALA A 9 -59.04 -9.16 0.79
N LEU A 10 -58.74 -9.97 1.80
CA LEU A 10 -57.71 -9.67 2.80
C LEU A 10 -56.29 -9.83 2.23
N PHE A 11 -56.06 -10.84 1.39
CA PHE A 11 -54.76 -11.07 0.74
C PHE A 11 -54.37 -9.97 -0.24
N LEU A 12 -55.34 -9.39 -0.96
CA LEU A 12 -55.10 -8.30 -1.92
C LEU A 12 -54.70 -6.97 -1.24
N ARG A 13 -55.15 -6.70 0.00
CA ARG A 13 -54.74 -5.50 0.73
C ARG A 13 -53.35 -5.64 1.38
N LEU A 14 -52.93 -6.84 1.76
CA LEU A 14 -51.59 -7.06 2.32
C LEU A 14 -50.49 -6.85 1.27
N ALA A 15 -50.72 -7.27 0.02
CA ALA A 15 -49.75 -7.14 -1.07
C ALA A 15 -49.43 -5.67 -1.44
N ALA A 16 -50.36 -4.74 -1.22
CA ALA A 16 -50.19 -3.32 -1.55
C ALA A 16 -49.27 -2.56 -0.57
N ILE A 17 -49.03 -3.08 0.64
CA ILE A 17 -48.18 -2.43 1.65
C ILE A 17 -46.72 -2.91 1.55
N VAL A 18 -46.48 -4.12 1.03
CA VAL A 18 -45.12 -4.70 0.96
C VAL A 18 -44.28 -4.06 -0.17
N ALA A 19 -44.90 -3.68 -1.28
CA ALA A 19 -44.20 -3.13 -2.45
C ALA A 19 -43.41 -1.80 -2.18
N PRO A 20 -43.95 -0.79 -1.48
CA PRO A 20 -43.20 0.46 -1.24
C PRO A 20 -42.03 0.31 -0.26
N VAL A 21 -42.02 -0.71 0.61
CA VAL A 21 -40.92 -0.93 1.57
C VAL A 21 -39.67 -1.47 0.88
N LEU A 22 -39.82 -2.27 -0.19
CA LEU A 22 -38.69 -2.75 -1.00
C LEU A 22 -38.06 -1.67 -1.87
N ALA A 23 -38.80 -0.60 -2.22
CA ALA A 23 -38.26 0.49 -3.05
C ALA A 23 -37.36 1.47 -2.25
N LEU A 24 -37.43 1.47 -0.92
CA LEU A 24 -36.67 2.38 -0.06
C LEU A 24 -35.24 1.89 0.26
N THR A 25 -34.89 0.64 -0.04
CA THR A 25 -33.54 0.10 0.22
C THR A 25 -32.54 0.33 -0.91
N ALA A 26 -32.96 0.93 -2.03
CA ALA A 26 -32.17 0.99 -3.26
C ALA A 26 -31.11 2.11 -3.32
N PHE A 27 -31.01 3.01 -2.33
CA PHE A 27 -30.19 4.24 -2.46
C PHE A 27 -28.99 4.35 -1.52
N ALA A 28 -28.65 3.33 -0.74
CA ALA A 28 -27.36 3.28 -0.05
C ALA A 28 -26.28 2.76 -1.01
N GLN A 29 -25.93 3.54 -2.03
CA GLN A 29 -24.69 3.32 -2.77
C GLN A 29 -23.55 3.65 -1.81
N ALA A 30 -23.02 2.62 -1.13
CA ALA A 30 -21.86 2.76 -0.28
C ALA A 30 -20.73 3.33 -1.14
N GLN A 31 -20.38 4.59 -0.88
CA GLN A 31 -19.25 5.22 -1.54
C GLN A 31 -18.01 4.40 -1.18
N GLU A 32 -17.37 3.79 -2.18
CA GLU A 32 -16.19 2.99 -1.91
C GLU A 32 -15.13 3.87 -1.23
N PRO A 33 -14.52 3.39 -0.14
CA PRO A 33 -13.49 4.15 0.54
C PRO A 33 -12.34 4.41 -0.43
N GLU A 34 -11.98 5.68 -0.56
CA GLU A 34 -10.86 6.13 -1.38
C GLU A 34 -9.56 5.71 -0.70
N PHE A 35 -8.63 5.15 -1.47
CA PHE A 35 -7.30 4.78 -1.00
C PHE A 35 -6.25 5.39 -1.91
N VAL A 36 -5.04 5.50 -1.39
CA VAL A 36 -3.91 6.03 -2.13
C VAL A 36 -3.48 5.02 -3.19
N PRO A 37 -3.44 5.41 -4.47
CA PRO A 37 -2.93 4.53 -5.51
C PRO A 37 -1.52 4.05 -5.17
N VAL A 38 -1.22 2.80 -5.51
CA VAL A 38 0.15 2.27 -5.48
C VAL A 38 0.77 2.17 -4.07
N ARG A 39 -0.03 2.26 -2.99
CA ARG A 39 0.45 2.13 -1.60
C ARG A 39 -0.27 1.04 -0.82
N LEU A 40 0.53 0.26 -0.09
CA LEU A 40 0.08 -0.84 0.75
C LEU A 40 0.70 -0.73 2.14
N LEU A 41 -0.10 -0.95 3.18
CA LEU A 41 0.36 -1.05 4.56
C LEU A 41 0.45 -2.53 4.94
N VAL A 42 1.63 -2.96 5.40
CA VAL A 42 1.89 -4.37 5.75
C VAL A 42 2.56 -4.45 7.12
N LYS A 43 2.01 -5.29 7.99
CA LYS A 43 2.62 -5.66 9.27
C LYS A 43 3.08 -7.11 9.21
N PHE A 44 4.35 -7.34 9.48
CA PHE A 44 4.91 -8.69 9.60
C PHE A 44 4.73 -9.20 11.04
N ARG A 45 4.60 -10.52 11.19
CA ARG A 45 4.50 -11.16 12.50
C ARG A 45 5.76 -10.92 13.32
N GLU A 46 5.62 -10.96 14.63
CA GLU A 46 6.77 -10.89 15.54
C GLU A 46 7.80 -12.01 15.24
N GLY A 47 9.09 -11.67 15.36
CA GLY A 47 10.19 -12.59 15.08
C GLY A 47 10.61 -12.66 13.61
N VAL A 48 9.84 -12.08 12.68
CA VAL A 48 10.27 -11.92 11.29
C VAL A 48 11.36 -10.84 11.22
N ASN A 49 12.57 -11.24 10.84
CA ASN A 49 13.66 -10.28 10.65
C ASN A 49 13.46 -9.47 9.36
N ASP A 50 14.12 -8.31 9.28
CA ASP A 50 13.96 -7.39 8.14
C ASP A 50 14.38 -8.00 6.81
N VAL A 51 15.35 -8.93 6.80
CA VAL A 51 15.81 -9.60 5.57
C VAL A 51 14.71 -10.50 5.00
N ALA A 52 14.03 -11.27 5.85
CA ALA A 52 12.90 -12.10 5.46
C ALA A 52 11.71 -11.26 5.01
N ALA A 53 11.45 -10.14 5.69
CA ALA A 53 10.41 -9.19 5.28
C ALA A 53 10.71 -8.60 3.89
N VAL A 54 11.94 -8.14 3.64
CA VAL A 54 12.37 -7.62 2.33
C VAL A 54 12.24 -8.67 1.24
N HIS A 55 12.61 -9.92 1.52
CA HIS A 55 12.44 -11.02 0.56
C HIS A 55 10.98 -11.23 0.18
N THR A 56 10.07 -11.25 1.15
CA THR A 56 8.62 -11.33 0.87
C THR A 56 8.14 -10.11 0.09
N ILE A 57 8.56 -8.90 0.45
CA ILE A 57 8.18 -7.67 -0.26
C ILE A 57 8.61 -7.75 -1.74
N HIS A 58 9.84 -8.16 -2.01
CA HIS A 58 10.37 -8.28 -3.37
C HIS A 58 9.69 -9.39 -4.18
N ALA A 59 9.24 -10.48 -3.54
CA ALA A 59 8.52 -11.55 -4.21
C ALA A 59 7.18 -11.08 -4.83
N HIS A 60 6.59 -10.02 -4.28
CA HIS A 60 5.37 -9.36 -4.80
C HIS A 60 5.68 -8.18 -5.73
N GLY A 61 6.97 -7.93 -6.05
CA GLY A 61 7.37 -6.79 -6.89
C GLY A 61 7.15 -5.41 -6.24
N ALA A 62 6.93 -5.38 -4.92
CA ALA A 62 6.77 -4.16 -4.15
C ALA A 62 8.12 -3.62 -3.64
N PHE A 63 8.14 -2.38 -3.20
CA PHE A 63 9.31 -1.70 -2.62
C PHE A 63 8.98 -1.16 -1.24
N TRP A 64 9.91 -1.27 -0.29
CA TRP A 64 9.75 -0.66 1.03
C TRP A 64 9.99 0.85 0.95
N ALA A 65 8.94 1.64 1.19
CA ALA A 65 9.00 3.11 1.15
C ALA A 65 9.33 3.73 2.53
N SER A 66 8.63 3.30 3.59
CA SER A 66 8.85 3.81 4.95
C SER A 66 8.29 2.86 6.01
N THR A 67 8.47 3.21 7.30
CA THR A 67 7.91 2.48 8.44
C THR A 67 7.12 3.45 9.30
N ILE A 68 5.97 2.99 9.81
CA ILE A 68 5.23 3.66 10.86
C ILE A 68 5.78 3.14 12.19
N ASP A 69 6.73 3.89 12.73
CA ASP A 69 7.38 3.55 13.99
C ASP A 69 6.36 3.44 15.14
N GLY A 70 6.66 2.59 16.12
CA GLY A 70 5.78 2.33 17.27
C GLY A 70 4.72 1.24 17.05
N ILE A 71 4.31 0.99 15.80
CA ILE A 71 3.38 -0.12 15.46
C ILE A 71 3.97 -1.16 14.52
N GLY A 72 5.18 -0.93 13.99
CA GLY A 72 5.90 -1.89 13.15
C GLY A 72 5.26 -2.14 11.78
N VAL A 73 4.41 -1.21 11.32
CA VAL A 73 3.77 -1.29 9.99
C VAL A 73 4.72 -0.73 8.95
N LYS A 74 5.02 -1.51 7.91
CA LYS A 74 5.80 -1.08 6.76
C LYS A 74 4.86 -0.54 5.69
N MET A 75 5.25 0.58 5.10
CA MET A 75 4.57 1.19 3.97
C MET A 75 5.29 0.80 2.70
N LEU A 76 4.58 0.13 1.80
CA LEU A 76 5.11 -0.38 0.56
C LEU A 76 4.60 0.47 -0.62
N SER A 77 5.49 0.70 -1.58
CA SER A 77 5.14 1.18 -2.91
C SER A 77 4.96 -0.02 -3.83
N LEU A 78 3.83 -0.10 -4.49
CA LEU A 78 3.55 -1.13 -5.50
C LEU A 78 4.05 -0.69 -6.88
N PRO A 79 4.00 -1.54 -7.90
CA PRO A 79 4.07 -1.12 -9.30
C PRO A 79 2.80 -0.35 -9.72
N ASP A 80 2.90 0.62 -10.62
CA ASP A 80 1.78 1.46 -11.08
C ASP A 80 0.59 0.66 -11.67
N ILE A 81 0.86 -0.54 -12.17
CA ILE A 81 -0.13 -1.45 -12.76
C ILE A 81 -0.81 -2.37 -11.73
N ALA A 82 -0.34 -2.40 -10.49
CA ALA A 82 -0.83 -3.30 -9.46
C ALA A 82 -2.09 -2.73 -8.78
N ASP A 83 -3.10 -3.58 -8.56
CA ASP A 83 -4.27 -3.24 -7.77
C ASP A 83 -3.96 -3.43 -6.27
N PRO A 84 -3.94 -2.35 -5.45
CA PRO A 84 -3.63 -2.47 -4.03
C PRO A 84 -4.55 -3.42 -3.26
N ARG A 85 -5.81 -3.60 -3.70
CA ARG A 85 -6.73 -4.55 -3.04
C ARG A 85 -6.33 -6.00 -3.32
N ALA A 86 -5.95 -6.30 -4.56
CA ALA A 86 -5.48 -7.61 -4.95
C ALA A 86 -4.15 -7.95 -4.26
N GLU A 87 -3.20 -7.00 -4.24
CA GLU A 87 -1.92 -7.16 -3.55
C GLU A 87 -2.09 -7.32 -2.04
N ALA A 88 -2.98 -6.55 -1.41
CA ALA A 88 -3.31 -6.75 0.01
C ALA A 88 -3.81 -8.18 0.27
N ALA A 89 -4.66 -8.71 -0.61
CA ALA A 89 -5.16 -10.07 -0.49
C ALA A 89 -4.04 -11.12 -0.69
N ALA A 90 -3.10 -10.88 -1.60
CA ALA A 90 -1.94 -11.74 -1.82
C ALA A 90 -1.00 -11.75 -0.61
N PHE A 91 -0.62 -10.58 -0.08
CA PHE A 91 0.22 -10.47 1.13
C PHE A 91 -0.41 -11.16 2.34
N ARG A 92 -1.74 -11.14 2.50
CA ARG A 92 -2.42 -11.85 3.61
C ARG A 92 -2.26 -13.37 3.56
N GLN A 93 -1.90 -13.94 2.41
CA GLN A 93 -1.64 -15.37 2.26
C GLN A 93 -0.23 -15.75 2.70
N GLU A 94 0.65 -14.78 2.89
CA GLU A 94 2.03 -15.01 3.34
C GLU A 94 2.06 -15.36 4.84
N GLY A 95 2.69 -16.49 5.17
CA GLY A 95 2.72 -16.99 6.56
C GLY A 95 3.41 -16.04 7.55
N ASN A 96 4.33 -15.19 7.07
CA ASN A 96 5.05 -14.20 7.87
C ASN A 96 4.33 -12.84 7.98
N VAL A 97 3.20 -12.66 7.30
CA VAL A 97 2.39 -11.44 7.36
C VAL A 97 1.32 -11.59 8.43
N GLU A 98 1.25 -10.62 9.34
CA GLU A 98 0.18 -10.50 10.34
C GLU A 98 -1.03 -9.79 9.72
N PHE A 99 -0.78 -8.75 8.95
CA PHE A 99 -1.79 -7.89 8.38
C PHE A 99 -1.30 -7.20 7.09
N ALA A 100 -2.20 -7.01 6.12
CA ALA A 100 -1.96 -6.20 4.94
C ALA A 100 -3.25 -5.50 4.49
N GLU A 101 -3.19 -4.22 4.14
CA GLU A 101 -4.32 -3.45 3.62
C GLU A 101 -3.90 -2.30 2.68
N PRO A 102 -4.79 -1.84 1.78
CA PRO A 102 -4.59 -0.58 1.07
C PRO A 102 -4.48 0.60 2.03
N ASP A 103 -3.67 1.60 1.68
CA ASP A 103 -3.58 2.83 2.46
C ASP A 103 -4.80 3.73 2.21
N TYR A 104 -5.81 3.63 3.07
CA TYR A 104 -7.05 4.40 2.92
C TYR A 104 -6.86 5.88 3.27
N ILE A 105 -7.45 6.75 2.46
CA ILE A 105 -7.52 8.18 2.74
C ILE A 105 -8.69 8.38 3.70
N ASP A 106 -8.39 8.63 4.98
CA ASP A 106 -9.42 9.07 5.91
C ASP A 106 -9.97 10.44 5.47
N GLY A 107 -11.22 10.42 4.98
CA GLY A 107 -11.95 11.61 4.54
C GLY A 107 -12.13 12.67 5.64
N SER A 108 -11.85 12.34 6.90
CA SER A 108 -12.04 13.24 8.03
C SER A 108 -10.97 14.33 8.17
N ARG A 109 -9.74 14.14 7.64
CA ARG A 109 -8.63 15.05 7.99
C ARG A 109 -7.60 15.42 6.92
N ASN A 110 -7.57 14.80 5.73
CA ASN A 110 -6.36 14.93 4.91
C ASN A 110 -6.50 15.02 3.39
N ARG A 111 -7.42 15.85 2.87
CA ARG A 111 -7.46 16.16 1.42
C ARG A 111 -6.30 17.04 0.92
N ALA A 112 -5.59 17.74 1.80
CA ALA A 112 -4.57 18.71 1.40
C ALA A 112 -3.16 18.11 1.17
N VAL A 113 -2.82 17.00 1.83
CA VAL A 113 -1.43 16.47 1.81
C VAL A 113 -1.18 15.48 0.66
N TYR A 114 -2.21 14.81 0.13
CA TYR A 114 -2.02 13.82 -0.94
C TYR A 114 -1.92 14.40 -2.36
N ARG A 115 -2.22 15.69 -2.56
CA ARG A 115 -2.24 16.32 -3.89
C ARG A 115 -0.86 16.74 -4.41
N SER A 116 0.19 16.68 -3.58
CA SER A 116 1.53 17.19 -3.92
C SER A 116 2.47 16.16 -4.56
N PHE A 117 2.16 14.86 -4.56
CA PHE A 117 3.05 13.82 -5.11
C PHE A 117 2.72 13.35 -6.54
N GLY A 118 1.54 13.69 -7.07
CA GLY A 118 1.14 13.31 -8.44
C GLY A 118 1.72 14.18 -9.56
N HIS A 119 2.32 15.33 -9.25
CA HIS A 119 2.81 16.28 -10.27
C HIS A 119 4.31 16.20 -10.57
N LEU A 120 5.07 15.32 -9.90
CA LEU A 120 6.53 15.31 -10.01
C LEU A 120 7.12 14.20 -10.91
N LEU A 121 6.29 13.35 -11.52
CA LEU A 121 6.73 12.29 -12.45
C LEU A 121 6.39 12.57 -13.93
N MET A 122 5.92 13.77 -14.26
CA MET A 122 5.78 14.24 -15.64
C MET A 122 6.70 15.45 -15.90
N LEU A 123 8.02 15.24 -15.81
CA LEU A 123 8.99 16.06 -16.54
C LEU A 123 9.49 15.26 -17.74
N PRO A 124 8.74 15.25 -18.87
CA PRO A 124 9.31 14.80 -20.12
C PRO A 124 10.37 15.82 -20.56
N GLY A 125 11.62 15.38 -20.66
CA GLY A 125 12.62 16.06 -21.45
C GLY A 125 13.20 17.34 -20.83
N LEU A 126 14.21 17.16 -19.97
CA LEU A 126 15.29 18.14 -19.88
C LEU A 126 16.64 17.44 -20.02
N LEU A 127 16.79 16.76 -21.17
CA LEU A 127 18.08 16.51 -21.82
C LEU A 127 18.63 17.86 -22.33
N ALA A 128 19.00 18.76 -21.43
CA ALA A 128 19.87 19.88 -21.75
C ALA A 128 21.31 19.47 -21.41
N SER A 129 21.93 18.84 -22.40
CA SER A 129 23.37 18.84 -22.70
C SER A 129 24.21 19.69 -21.73
N ARG A 130 24.78 19.07 -20.69
CA ARG A 130 25.92 19.64 -19.98
C ARG A 130 27.19 19.17 -20.68
N HIS A 131 27.59 19.97 -21.66
CA HIS A 131 28.92 19.93 -22.24
C HIS A 131 29.98 19.84 -21.15
N GLY A 132 30.90 18.89 -21.34
CA GLY A 132 31.98 18.62 -20.43
C GLY A 132 32.90 19.81 -20.23
N THR A 133 33.21 20.08 -18.97
CA THR A 133 34.51 20.60 -18.58
C THR A 133 35.24 19.48 -17.86
N SER A 134 36.19 18.92 -18.58
CA SER A 134 37.22 17.99 -18.11
C SER A 134 37.79 18.47 -16.76
N PRO A 135 37.71 17.66 -15.68
CA PRO A 135 38.52 17.93 -14.51
C PRO A 135 39.97 17.67 -14.89
N THR A 136 40.72 18.76 -14.99
CA THR A 136 42.17 18.76 -15.05
C THR A 136 42.71 17.85 -13.97
N VAL A 137 43.48 16.85 -14.40
CA VAL A 137 44.25 15.92 -13.57
C VAL A 137 45.15 16.74 -12.64
N GLY A 138 44.67 16.94 -11.41
CA GLY A 138 45.35 17.63 -10.33
C GLY A 138 45.71 16.64 -9.24
N GLU A 139 46.92 16.09 -9.36
CA GLU A 139 47.81 15.83 -8.22
C GLU A 139 47.31 14.83 -7.16
N ILE A 140 47.49 13.54 -7.47
CA ILE A 140 47.54 12.46 -6.47
C ILE A 140 48.85 12.64 -5.69
N ARG A 141 48.77 13.33 -4.55
CA ARG A 141 49.81 13.29 -3.52
C ARG A 141 49.67 11.99 -2.73
N ASP A 142 50.46 11.01 -3.17
CA ASP A 142 50.87 9.82 -2.43
C ASP A 142 51.46 10.25 -1.07
N SER A 143 50.66 10.14 -0.01
CA SER A 143 51.11 10.27 1.38
C SER A 143 51.15 8.88 1.98
N ARG A 144 52.24 8.18 1.67
CA ARG A 144 52.69 6.97 2.37
C ARG A 144 52.72 7.23 3.88
N GLY A 145 51.93 6.47 4.60
CA GLY A 145 52.03 6.27 6.05
C GLY A 145 51.50 4.86 6.36
N THR A 146 52.17 3.81 5.89
CA THR A 146 52.99 2.95 6.77
C THR A 146 52.41 2.77 8.18
N ALA A 147 51.67 1.68 8.39
CA ALA A 147 51.73 0.91 9.63
C ALA A 147 51.24 -0.52 9.36
N CYS A 148 52.21 -1.36 8.99
CA CYS A 148 52.09 -2.80 9.00
C CYS A 148 51.96 -3.25 10.47
N GLY A 149 50.84 -3.85 10.84
CA GLY A 149 50.58 -4.39 12.18
C GLY A 149 50.21 -5.87 12.13
N ARG A 150 51.18 -6.71 11.74
CA ARG A 150 51.14 -8.17 11.87
C ARG A 150 51.03 -8.53 13.36
N ARG A 151 49.96 -9.22 13.76
CA ARG A 151 49.88 -9.91 15.05
C ARG A 151 49.47 -11.36 14.82
N GLU A 152 50.46 -12.15 14.45
CA GLU A 152 50.46 -13.60 14.63
C GLU A 152 50.75 -13.89 16.10
N GLY A 153 50.03 -14.83 16.70
CA GLY A 153 50.49 -15.46 17.93
C GLY A 153 49.40 -16.02 18.83
N LEU A 154 49.44 -17.35 18.96
CA LEU A 154 49.09 -18.17 20.13
C LEU A 154 47.59 -18.16 20.50
N TRP A 155 46.94 -19.29 20.76
CA TRP A 155 47.28 -20.30 21.77
C TRP A 155 46.80 -21.71 21.36
N ASN A 156 47.52 -22.70 21.90
CA ASN A 156 47.13 -24.10 22.06
C ASN A 156 45.72 -24.28 22.64
#